data_AF-A0A9E2WY06-F1
#
_entry.id   AF-A0A9E2WY06-F1
#
_cell.length_a   1.000
_cell.length_b   1.000
_cell.length_c   1.000
_cell.angle_alpha   90.00
_cell.angle_beta   90.00
_cell.angle_gamma   90.00
#
_symmetry.space_group_name_H-M   'P 1'
#
loop_
_entity.id
_entity.type
_entity.pdbx_description
1 polymer ?
#
loop_
_entity_poly.entity_id
_entity_poly.type
_entity_poly.pdbx_seq_one_letter_code
_entity_poly.pdbx_strand_id
1 'polypeptide(L)' 'MSKSLKTSLLKTLSYIGLGLTIVPSILVYMTMISHDMHINLMGAGMVLWFITAPFWINKDN' A
#
# COMPACT_ATOMS: atom_id res chain seq x y z
N MET A 1 4.04 3.66 26.10
CA MET A 1 4.16 4.58 24.95
C MET A 1 4.56 3.92 23.62
N SER A 2 5.44 2.90 23.57
CA SER A 2 6.01 2.36 22.30
C SER A 2 5.06 1.57 21.38
N LYS A 3 4.05 0.88 21.92
CA LYS A 3 3.10 0.04 21.14
C LYS A 3 2.26 0.85 20.14
N SER A 4 1.89 2.08 20.49
CA SER A 4 1.02 2.95 19.69
C SER A 4 1.70 3.41 18.39
N LEU A 5 2.98 3.79 18.46
CA LEU A 5 3.72 4.30 17.30
C LEU A 5 3.90 3.24 16.20
N LYS A 6 4.13 1.98 16.60
CA LYS A 6 4.29 0.86 15.66
C LYS A 6 3.01 0.64 14.85
N THR A 7 1.86 0.60 15.52
CA THR A 7 0.56 0.40 14.86
C THR A 7 0.24 1.55 13.89
N SER A 8 0.55 2.80 14.24
CA SER A 8 0.35 3.95 13.35
C SER A 8 1.22 3.87 12.09
N LEU A 9 2.49 3.49 12.20
CA LEU A 9 3.38 3.29 11.05
C LEU A 9 2.87 2.19 10.11
N LEU A 10 2.41 1.07 10.67
CA LEU A 10 1.87 -0.04 9.88
C LEU A 10 0.57 0.34 9.14
N LYS A 11 -0.31 1.11 9.78
CA LYS A 11 -1.51 1.66 9.14
C LYS A 11 -1.15 2.58 7.98
N THR A 12 -0.22 3.51 8.17
CA THR A 12 0.24 4.43 7.11
C THR A 12 0.83 3.67 5.93
N LEU A 13 1.72 2.70 6.18
CA LEU A 13 2.30 1.87 5.11
C LEU A 13 1.23 1.05 4.38
N SER A 14 0.25 0.50 5.10
CA SER A 14 -0.87 -0.22 4.51
C SER A 14 -1.71 0.68 3.59
N TYR A 15 -2.02 1.91 3.99
CA TYR A 15 -2.75 2.86 3.15
C TYR A 15 -1.94 3.32 1.94
N ILE A 16 -0.62 3.50 2.09
CA ILE A 16 0.28 3.78 0.96
C ILE A 16 0.26 2.61 -0.02
N GLY A 17 0.30 1.36 0.46
CA GLY A 17 0.20 0.16 -0.37
C GLY A 17 -1.10 0.10 -1.17
N LEU A 18 -2.24 0.43 -0.54
CA LEU A 18 -3.53 0.57 -1.22
C LEU A 18 -3.56 1.72 -2.22
N GLY A 19 -2.96 2.86 -1.88
CA GLY A 19 -2.80 3.98 -2.82
C GLY A 19 -2.01 3.56 -4.05
N LEU A 20 -0.93 2.80 -3.87
CA LEU A 20 -0.10 2.24 -4.93
C LEU A 20 -0.81 1.21 -5.82
N THR A 21 -1.98 0.67 -5.47
CA THR A 21 -2.76 -0.17 -6.40
C THR A 21 -3.72 0.65 -7.27
N ILE A 22 -4.15 1.82 -6.80
CA ILE A 22 -5.12 2.67 -7.48
C ILE A 22 -4.45 3.76 -8.30
N VAL A 23 -3.49 4.48 -7.71
CA VAL A 23 -2.81 5.64 -8.30
C VAL A 23 -2.14 5.28 -9.64
N PRO A 24 -1.36 4.19 -9.78
CA PRO A 24 -0.74 3.85 -11.06
C PRO A 24 -1.77 3.59 -12.17
N SER A 25 -2.96 3.08 -11.83
CA SER A 25 -4.04 2.84 -12.80
C SER A 25 -4.57 4.15 -13.40
N ILE A 26 -4.57 5.24 -12.62
CA ILE A 26 -4.91 6.58 -13.11
C ILE A 26 -3.76 7.13 -13.96
N LEU A 27 -2.51 6.97 -13.51
CA LEU A 27 -1.35 7.49 -14.24
C LEU A 27 -1.15 6.81 -15.60
N VAL A 28 -1.38 5.50 -15.71
CA VAL A 28 -1.28 4.79 -17.00
C VAL A 28 -2.41 5.18 -17.95
N TYR A 29 -3.61 5.42 -17.41
CA TYR A 29 -4.74 5.94 -18.18
C TYR A 29 -4.46 7.35 -18.72
N MET A 30 -3.81 8.20 -17.93
CA MET A 30 -3.33 9.53 -18.34
C MET A 30 -2.05 9.49 -19.20
N THR A 31 -1.59 8.31 -19.61
CA THR A 31 -0.35 8.07 -20.37
C THR A 31 0.92 8.66 -19.74
N MET A 32 0.90 8.91 -18.42
CA MET A 32 2.01 9.48 -17.65
C MET A 32 3.09 8.45 -17.27
N ILE A 33 2.74 7.17 -17.24
CA ILE A 33 3.66 6.06 -16.96
C ILE A 33 3.46 4.94 -17.99
N SER A 34 4.49 4.12 -18.18
CA SER A 34 4.38 2.93 -19.04
C SER A 34 3.57 1.82 -18.37
N HIS A 35 3.06 0.90 -19.18
CA HIS A 35 2.32 -0.27 -18.69
C HIS A 35 3.17 -1.16 -17.78
N ASP A 36 4.46 -1.35 -18.11
CA ASP A 36 5.39 -2.11 -17.27
C ASP A 36 5.58 -1.46 -15.90
N MET A 37 5.67 -0.13 -15.86
CA MET A 37 5.77 0.62 -14.60
C MET A 37 4.48 0.53 -13.79
N HIS A 38 3.31 0.59 -14.44
CA HIS A 38 2.01 0.37 -13.81
C HIS A 38 1.91 -0.99 -13.12
N ILE A 39 2.25 -2.07 -13.83
CA ILE A 39 2.24 -3.44 -13.28
C ILE A 39 3.17 -3.55 -12.08
N ASN A 40 4.39 -3.00 -12.18
CA ASN A 40 5.37 -3.04 -11.11
C ASN A 40 4.91 -2.27 -9.86
N LEU A 41 4.36 -1.06 -10.02
CA LEU A 41 3.85 -0.27 -8.88
C LEU A 41 2.64 -0.95 -8.22
N MET A 42 1.72 -1.49 -9.01
CA MET A 42 0.57 -2.22 -8.48
C MET A 42 0.99 -3.48 -7.71
N GLY A 43 1.92 -4.27 -8.26
CA GLY A 43 2.47 -5.45 -7.61
C GLY A 43 3.17 -5.10 -6.29
N ALA A 44 4.00 -4.05 -6.31
CA ALA A 44 4.66 -3.56 -5.10
C ALA A 44 3.65 -3.08 -4.04
N GLY A 45 2.61 -2.34 -4.45
CA GLY A 45 1.53 -1.89 -3.56
C GLY A 45 0.76 -3.04 -2.93
N MET A 46 0.43 -4.07 -3.72
CA MET A 46 -0.22 -5.29 -3.24
C MET A 46 0.63 -6.01 -2.20
N VAL A 47 1.92 -6.23 -2.47
CA VAL A 47 2.84 -6.89 -1.53
C VAL A 47 2.99 -6.07 -0.25
N LEU A 48 3.16 -4.76 -0.36
CA LEU A 48 3.29 -3.85 0.77
C LEU A 48 2.04 -3.88 1.66
N TRP A 49 0.85 -3.80 1.06
CA TRP A 49 -0.41 -3.89 1.79
C TRP A 49 -0.60 -5.26 2.42
N PHE A 50 -0.37 -6.35 1.68
CA PHE A 50 -0.58 -7.70 2.15
C PHE A 50 0.34 -8.07 3.31
N ILE A 51 1.59 -7.60 3.28
CA ILE A 51 2.53 -7.78 4.40
C ILE A 51 2.08 -6.93 5.58
N THR A 52 1.70 -5.67 5.39
CA THR A 52 1.45 -4.77 6.52
C THR A 52 0.06 -4.93 7.15
N ALA A 53 -0.98 -5.22 6.38
CA ALA A 53 -2.38 -5.26 6.81
C ALA A 53 -2.68 -6.26 7.96
N PRO A 54 -2.25 -7.53 7.91
CA PRO A 54 -2.56 -8.51 8.95
C PRO A 54 -2.02 -8.13 10.33
N PHE A 55 -0.91 -7.39 10.39
CA PHE A 55 -0.25 -7.04 11.65
C PHE A 55 -0.97 -5.96 12.46
N TRP A 56 -1.95 -5.26 11.88
CA TRP A 56 -2.72 -4.22 12.57
C TRP A 56 -4.24 -4.42 12.52
N ILE A 57 -4.79 -5.15 11.53
CA ILE A 57 -6.25 -5.37 11.39
C ILE A 57 -6.85 -6.19 12.55
N ASN A 58 -6.09 -7.13 13.13
CA ASN A 58 -6.58 -8.06 14.16
C ASN A 58 -6.00 -7.80 15.56
N LYS A 59 -5.57 -6.57 15.84
CA LYS A 59 -4.92 -6.24 17.12
C LYS A 59 -5.89 -5.74 18.20
N ASP A 60 -7.19 -5.73 17.90
CA ASP A 60 -8.25 -5.15 18.74
C ASP A 60 -9.29 -6.20 19.22
N ASN A 61 -8.88 -7.44 19.50
CA ASN A 61 -9.68 -8.42 20.26
C ASN A 61 -8.94 -8.88 21.52
#